data_AF-C9SF25-F1
#
_entry.id   AF-C9SF25-F1
#
_cell.length_a   1.000
_cell.length_b   1.000
_cell.length_c   1.000
_cell.angle_alpha   90.00
_cell.angle_beta   90.00
_cell.angle_gamma   90.00
#
_symmetry.space_group_name_H-M   'P 1'
#
loop_
_entity.id
_entity.type
_entity.pdbx_description
1 polymer ?
#
loop_
_entity_poly.entity_id
_entity_poly.type
_entity_poly.pdbx_seq_one_letter_code
_entity_poly.pdbx_strand_id
1 'polypeptide(L)'
;MKHLPAFSLLALALRSVSAGTCDSVRALGGVEVSRRASLTYFKEQQEYWSTSSGDLKPSCILFPESTQELADIVAIIRDNNETFAVKSGGHSPNDHFASIDGGPLISTARLNQVTLNAAEGKVRVGPGNRWENVADALDGTGWNAVGGRIGNVGVGGLLLGGGLSFLSTQRGWAANSVLEYELVLPNATVVNVTQNNHPDLFLALRGGSNNFGVVASFLLQAYPQGEIWGGSMFFPSTPKTDTVILNAIRDFTEHYPDEKAAIIPTAVLTGAGLVNMWTIFMFYNGPQPPAGTFANFTAAKPFLNTCRTRSFRDFVRANNYGVIKGSVYHIGTETMPLPSAANIDVLEDIHEHWRNVRNSVKLVPGMTSNIGYQPLPKGMARIAKERGGDLLDMSDDVDRIVLQITLSHLSSINTPEIEAAMRTAYTGFKDRVDNYTAQGVLPETHLPLFMNDAFYDQDYFGRLRPEHQQLVARVQQEVDPDGMFRDRTGGFKI
;
A
#
# COMPACT_ATOMS: atom_id res chain seq x y z
N MET A 1 5.90 -68.39 -40.36
CA MET A 1 4.94 -67.40 -39.84
C MET A 1 5.45 -66.83 -38.53
N LYS A 2 5.97 -65.60 -38.56
CA LYS A 2 5.76 -64.56 -37.52
C LYS A 2 6.51 -63.31 -37.98
N HIS A 3 5.78 -62.21 -37.90
CA HIS A 3 6.03 -60.91 -38.51
C HIS A 3 7.18 -60.14 -37.83
N LEU A 4 8.00 -59.43 -38.60
CA LEU A 4 8.67 -58.22 -38.16
C LEU A 4 7.96 -57.01 -38.81
N PRO A 5 7.43 -56.04 -38.05
CA PRO A 5 6.80 -54.87 -38.62
C PRO A 5 7.76 -53.69 -38.78
N ALA A 6 7.54 -53.01 -39.91
CA ALA A 6 7.69 -51.59 -40.24
C ALA A 6 8.37 -50.64 -39.23
N PHE A 7 9.38 -49.93 -39.75
CA PHE A 7 9.81 -48.61 -39.30
C PHE A 7 8.61 -47.64 -39.22
N SER A 8 8.25 -47.19 -38.02
CA SER A 8 7.48 -45.96 -37.84
C SER A 8 8.44 -44.79 -37.74
N LEU A 9 8.35 -43.86 -38.69
CA LEU A 9 8.92 -42.52 -38.56
C LEU A 9 8.22 -41.81 -37.39
N LEU A 10 8.91 -41.70 -36.26
CA LEU A 10 8.53 -40.77 -35.21
C LEU A 10 8.96 -39.37 -35.69
N ALA A 11 8.00 -38.57 -36.15
CA ALA A 11 8.20 -37.15 -36.33
C ALA A 11 8.51 -36.55 -34.95
N LEU A 12 9.79 -36.27 -34.70
CA LEU A 12 10.23 -35.50 -33.56
C LEU A 12 9.69 -34.08 -33.76
N ALA A 13 8.54 -33.78 -33.17
CA ALA A 13 8.12 -32.40 -33.00
C ALA A 13 9.19 -31.73 -32.14
N LEU A 14 10.09 -31.01 -32.79
CA LEU A 14 10.92 -29.99 -32.16
C LEU A 14 9.94 -28.98 -31.56
N ARG A 15 9.52 -29.22 -30.31
CA ARG A 15 9.15 -28.12 -29.43
C ARG A 15 10.42 -27.29 -29.35
N SER A 16 10.47 -26.21 -30.14
CA SER A 16 11.42 -25.14 -29.88
C SER A 16 11.31 -24.86 -28.39
N VAL A 17 12.41 -25.05 -27.66
CA VAL A 17 12.51 -24.52 -26.30
C VAL A 17 12.32 -23.02 -26.50
N SER A 18 11.13 -22.50 -26.19
CA SER A 18 10.92 -21.06 -26.21
C SER A 18 11.98 -20.49 -25.28
N ALA A 19 12.84 -19.61 -25.79
CA ALA A 19 13.76 -18.89 -24.93
C ALA A 19 12.92 -18.21 -23.82
N GLY A 20 13.29 -18.42 -22.55
CA GLY A 20 12.56 -17.80 -21.44
C GLY A 20 12.57 -16.27 -21.59
N THR A 21 11.62 -15.57 -20.98
CA THR A 21 11.48 -14.10 -21.10
C THR A 21 12.82 -13.41 -20.90
N CYS A 22 13.59 -13.84 -19.90
CA CYS A 22 14.90 -13.28 -19.58
C CYS A 22 15.92 -13.35 -20.73
N ASP A 23 15.94 -14.43 -21.52
CA ASP A 23 16.83 -14.58 -22.67
C ASP A 23 16.33 -13.74 -23.85
N SER A 24 15.02 -13.76 -24.09
CA SER A 24 14.38 -12.98 -25.15
C SER A 24 14.55 -11.47 -24.95
N VAL A 25 14.36 -10.96 -23.73
CA VAL A 25 14.57 -9.55 -23.39
C VAL A 25 16.04 -9.18 -23.51
N ARG A 26 16.96 -10.05 -23.06
CA ARG A 26 18.41 -9.83 -23.21
C ARG A 26 18.82 -9.72 -24.68
N ALA A 27 18.20 -10.50 -25.57
CA ALA A 27 18.48 -10.48 -27.00
C ALA A 27 18.06 -9.18 -27.69
N LEU A 28 17.11 -8.42 -27.14
CA LEU A 28 16.75 -7.08 -27.65
C LEU A 28 17.89 -6.06 -27.49
N GLY A 29 18.74 -6.23 -26.46
CA GLY A 29 19.90 -5.37 -26.20
C GLY A 29 19.61 -4.01 -25.57
N GLY A 30 18.34 -3.68 -25.29
CA GLY A 30 17.92 -2.38 -24.72
C GLY A 30 17.62 -2.38 -23.22
N VAL A 31 17.39 -3.54 -22.59
CA VAL A 31 16.97 -3.66 -21.18
C VAL A 31 18.07 -4.30 -20.34
N GLU A 32 18.38 -3.72 -19.17
CA GLU A 32 19.26 -4.37 -18.19
C GLU A 32 18.58 -5.65 -17.65
N VAL A 33 19.15 -6.81 -17.99
CA VAL A 33 18.72 -8.13 -17.48
C VAL A 33 19.72 -8.64 -16.45
N SER A 34 19.30 -8.67 -15.20
CA SER A 34 20.10 -9.04 -14.06
C SER A 34 19.79 -10.46 -13.57
N ARG A 35 20.82 -11.28 -13.32
CA ARG A 35 20.68 -12.67 -12.84
C ARG A 35 21.38 -12.84 -11.50
N ARG A 36 21.11 -13.95 -10.81
CA ARG A 36 21.57 -14.24 -9.43
C ARG A 36 23.05 -14.00 -9.14
N ALA A 37 23.93 -14.17 -10.13
CA ALA A 37 25.37 -13.94 -9.95
C ALA A 37 25.77 -12.45 -9.96
N SER A 38 24.86 -11.53 -10.28
CA SER A 38 25.17 -10.10 -10.38
C SER A 38 24.95 -9.37 -9.06
N LEU A 39 25.72 -8.28 -8.86
CA LEU A 39 25.52 -7.39 -7.71
C LEU A 39 24.18 -6.63 -7.79
N THR A 40 23.72 -6.26 -8.99
CA THR A 40 22.43 -5.58 -9.15
C THR A 40 21.27 -6.47 -8.66
N TYR A 41 21.30 -7.76 -9.00
CA TYR A 41 20.29 -8.72 -8.56
C TYR A 41 20.25 -8.80 -7.02
N PHE A 42 21.43 -8.96 -6.42
CA PHE A 42 21.55 -9.08 -4.97
C PHE A 42 21.03 -7.82 -4.25
N LYS A 43 21.39 -6.64 -4.72
CA LYS A 43 20.90 -5.36 -4.15
C LYS A 43 19.39 -5.24 -4.25
N GLU A 44 18.82 -5.50 -5.42
CA GLU A 44 17.37 -5.38 -5.61
C GLU A 44 16.57 -6.37 -4.76
N GLN A 45 17.11 -7.57 -4.50
CA GLN A 45 16.52 -8.54 -3.58
C GLN A 45 16.58 -8.13 -2.10
N GLN A 46 17.40 -7.14 -1.73
CA GLN A 46 17.41 -6.56 -0.38
C GLN A 46 16.45 -5.36 -0.23
N GLU A 47 15.87 -4.89 -1.33
CA GLU A 47 14.95 -3.76 -1.36
C GLU A 47 13.50 -4.18 -1.12
N TYR A 48 13.27 -5.01 -0.10
CA TYR A 48 11.94 -5.32 0.42
C TYR A 48 11.84 -4.90 1.88
N TRP A 49 10.61 -4.62 2.31
CA TRP A 49 10.34 -4.38 3.73
C TRP A 49 10.27 -5.71 4.52
N SER A 50 9.49 -6.68 4.02
CA SER A 50 9.44 -8.04 4.57
C SER A 50 10.54 -8.93 4.00
N THR A 51 11.20 -9.71 4.85
CA THR A 51 12.25 -10.64 4.41
C THR A 51 11.71 -11.79 3.59
N SER A 52 10.48 -12.26 3.87
CA SER A 52 9.84 -13.35 3.12
C SER A 52 9.74 -13.03 1.62
N SER A 53 9.38 -11.79 1.29
CA SER A 53 9.29 -11.34 -0.10
C SER A 53 10.65 -11.26 -0.78
N GLY A 54 11.72 -10.92 -0.05
CA GLY A 54 13.10 -10.97 -0.55
C GLY A 54 13.67 -12.38 -0.66
N ASP A 55 13.08 -13.35 0.03
CA ASP A 55 13.46 -14.77 -0.03
C ASP A 55 12.94 -15.48 -1.28
N LEU A 56 11.85 -15.02 -1.87
CA LEU A 56 11.38 -15.48 -3.18
C LEU A 56 12.36 -15.03 -4.28
N LYS A 57 12.88 -15.98 -5.07
CA LYS A 57 14.03 -15.72 -5.94
C LYS A 57 13.61 -15.73 -7.43
N PRO A 58 13.50 -14.58 -8.10
CA PRO A 58 13.20 -14.54 -9.53
C PRO A 58 14.26 -15.25 -10.39
N SER A 59 13.89 -15.67 -11.60
CA SER A 59 14.82 -16.23 -12.59
C SER A 59 15.76 -15.15 -13.13
N CYS A 60 15.25 -13.94 -13.33
CA CYS A 60 15.99 -12.72 -13.59
C CYS A 60 15.20 -11.49 -13.13
N ILE A 61 15.87 -10.35 -13.05
CA ILE A 61 15.24 -9.04 -12.84
C ILE A 61 15.47 -8.20 -14.09
N LEU A 62 14.39 -7.63 -14.62
CA LEU A 62 14.34 -6.76 -15.78
C LEU A 62 14.19 -5.32 -15.30
N PHE A 63 15.07 -4.43 -15.74
CA PHE A 63 15.05 -3.01 -15.36
C PHE A 63 14.80 -2.13 -16.59
N PRO A 64 13.54 -1.91 -17.00
CA PRO A 64 13.23 -0.95 -18.05
C PRO A 64 13.56 0.47 -17.60
N GLU A 65 14.21 1.25 -18.46
CA GLU A 65 14.52 2.68 -18.22
C GLU A 65 13.56 3.62 -18.97
N SER A 66 12.71 3.06 -19.85
CA SER A 66 11.74 3.80 -20.64
C SER A 66 10.40 3.06 -20.75
N THR A 67 9.34 3.79 -21.11
CA THR A 67 8.02 3.21 -21.40
C THR A 67 8.08 2.21 -22.55
N GLN A 68 8.91 2.47 -23.55
CA GLN A 68 9.06 1.57 -24.70
C GLN A 68 9.73 0.24 -24.30
N GLU A 69 10.80 0.29 -23.51
CA GLU A 69 11.43 -0.94 -22.98
C GLU A 69 10.46 -1.75 -22.12
N LEU A 70 9.63 -1.08 -21.31
CA LEU A 70 8.59 -1.76 -20.55
C LEU A 70 7.54 -2.42 -21.47
N ALA A 71 7.13 -1.74 -22.55
CA ALA A 71 6.24 -2.32 -23.56
C ALA A 71 6.87 -3.54 -24.26
N ASP A 72 8.15 -3.47 -24.60
CA ASP A 72 8.87 -4.60 -25.23
C ASP A 72 8.93 -5.82 -24.29
N ILE A 73 9.16 -5.59 -22.99
CA ILE A 73 9.11 -6.65 -21.96
C ILE A 73 7.71 -7.27 -21.92
N VAL A 74 6.66 -6.45 -21.84
CA VAL A 74 5.27 -6.93 -21.78
C VAL A 74 4.91 -7.71 -23.05
N ALA A 75 5.35 -7.27 -24.22
CA ALA A 75 5.15 -7.99 -25.49
C ALA A 75 5.77 -9.39 -25.47
N ILE A 76 7.00 -9.52 -24.94
CA ILE A 76 7.66 -10.82 -24.82
C ILE A 76 6.94 -11.73 -23.82
N ILE A 77 6.49 -11.19 -22.68
CA ILE A 77 5.77 -11.98 -21.67
C ILE A 77 4.41 -12.43 -22.21
N ARG A 78 3.71 -11.58 -22.98
CA ARG A 78 2.44 -11.90 -23.64
C ARG A 78 2.57 -13.13 -24.55
N ASP A 79 3.69 -13.27 -25.25
CA ASP A 79 3.92 -14.34 -26.21
C ASP A 79 4.39 -15.67 -25.55
N ASN A 80 4.33 -15.77 -24.22
CA ASN A 80 4.62 -16.99 -23.45
C ASN A 80 3.66 -17.16 -22.26
N ASN A 81 3.89 -18.19 -21.43
CA ASN A 81 3.04 -18.54 -20.27
C ASN A 81 3.77 -18.42 -18.91
N GLU A 82 4.92 -17.74 -18.83
CA GLU A 82 5.64 -17.57 -17.56
C GLU A 82 4.83 -16.69 -16.60
N THR A 83 4.84 -17.04 -15.32
CA THR A 83 4.41 -16.12 -14.27
C THR A 83 5.44 -15.03 -14.08
N PHE A 84 5.00 -13.82 -13.70
CA PHE A 84 5.89 -12.67 -13.49
C PHE A 84 5.37 -11.81 -12.34
N ALA A 85 6.23 -10.92 -11.84
CA ALA A 85 5.84 -9.92 -10.85
C ALA A 85 6.35 -8.54 -11.26
N VAL A 86 5.72 -7.51 -10.73
CA VAL A 86 6.11 -6.11 -10.92
C VAL A 86 6.43 -5.51 -9.57
N LYS A 87 7.60 -4.87 -9.47
CA LYS A 87 8.09 -4.25 -8.24
C LYS A 87 8.31 -2.76 -8.40
N SER A 88 7.67 -2.00 -7.51
CA SER A 88 7.98 -0.60 -7.19
C SER A 88 8.89 -0.58 -5.95
N GLY A 89 8.48 0.03 -4.83
CA GLY A 89 9.30 0.11 -3.62
C GLY A 89 9.39 -1.17 -2.77
N GLY A 90 8.67 -2.25 -3.11
CA GLY A 90 8.74 -3.51 -2.35
C GLY A 90 8.26 -3.43 -0.88
N HIS A 91 7.32 -2.54 -0.58
CA HIS A 91 6.83 -2.29 0.78
C HIS A 91 5.60 -3.15 1.15
N SER A 92 4.94 -3.78 0.19
CA SER A 92 3.92 -4.80 0.47
C SER A 92 4.59 -6.01 1.13
N PRO A 93 4.12 -6.47 2.30
CA PRO A 93 4.63 -7.67 2.94
C PRO A 93 4.02 -8.96 2.38
N ASN A 94 2.93 -8.86 1.59
CA ASN A 94 2.28 -10.00 0.98
C ASN A 94 3.20 -10.62 -0.07
N ASP A 95 3.58 -11.87 0.15
CA ASP A 95 4.39 -12.64 -0.78
C ASP A 95 3.68 -12.79 -2.13
N HIS A 96 4.46 -12.88 -3.20
CA HIS A 96 3.99 -12.96 -4.59
C HIS A 96 3.29 -11.70 -5.15
N PHE A 97 3.08 -10.64 -4.36
CA PHE A 97 2.44 -9.40 -4.86
C PHE A 97 3.45 -8.51 -5.60
N ALA A 98 4.61 -8.29 -5.00
CA ALA A 98 5.72 -7.51 -5.57
C ALA A 98 7.01 -8.33 -5.69
N SER A 99 6.92 -9.64 -5.49
CA SER A 99 8.01 -10.61 -5.47
C SER A 99 7.57 -11.87 -6.23
N ILE A 100 8.51 -12.73 -6.60
CA ILE A 100 8.22 -13.97 -7.32
C ILE A 100 9.32 -15.00 -7.06
N ASP A 101 8.95 -16.27 -6.97
CA ASP A 101 9.90 -17.39 -6.92
C ASP A 101 9.90 -18.12 -8.26
N GLY A 102 11.02 -18.05 -8.98
CA GLY A 102 11.04 -18.31 -10.42
C GLY A 102 10.46 -17.15 -11.23
N GLY A 103 10.42 -17.29 -12.57
CA GLY A 103 9.89 -16.26 -13.48
C GLY A 103 10.65 -14.91 -13.48
N PRO A 104 10.38 -14.03 -14.46
CA PRO A 104 10.96 -12.68 -14.48
C PRO A 104 10.30 -11.76 -13.45
N LEU A 105 11.11 -10.93 -12.79
CA LEU A 105 10.67 -9.77 -12.02
C LEU A 105 10.89 -8.50 -12.84
N ILE A 106 9.85 -7.71 -13.09
CA ILE A 106 9.96 -6.36 -13.67
C ILE A 106 10.18 -5.38 -12.51
N SER A 107 11.41 -4.90 -12.32
CA SER A 107 11.70 -3.84 -11.36
C SER A 107 11.60 -2.48 -12.02
N THR A 108 10.72 -1.63 -11.49
CA THR A 108 10.52 -0.28 -11.98
C THR A 108 11.57 0.71 -11.45
N ALA A 109 12.60 0.26 -10.73
CA ALA A 109 13.57 1.11 -10.04
C ALA A 109 14.32 2.12 -10.94
N ARG A 110 14.38 1.88 -12.26
CA ARG A 110 14.95 2.81 -13.26
C ARG A 110 13.95 3.80 -13.85
N LEU A 111 12.65 3.54 -13.72
CA LEU A 111 11.58 4.50 -14.00
C LEU A 111 11.39 5.41 -12.78
N ASN A 112 12.40 6.23 -12.49
CA ASN A 112 12.51 7.00 -11.24
C ASN A 112 12.56 8.52 -11.44
N GLN A 113 12.13 9.02 -12.60
CA GLN A 113 12.05 10.45 -12.88
C GLN A 113 11.14 11.18 -11.88
N VAL A 114 11.53 12.40 -11.50
CA VAL A 114 10.67 13.36 -10.79
C VAL A 114 10.84 14.72 -11.47
N THR A 115 9.83 15.15 -12.22
CA THR A 115 9.89 16.37 -13.04
C THR A 115 8.73 17.29 -12.69
N LEU A 116 9.05 18.41 -12.03
CA LEU A 116 8.09 19.44 -11.64
C LEU A 116 7.88 20.46 -12.76
N ASN A 117 6.63 20.69 -13.13
CA ASN A 117 6.19 21.88 -13.85
C ASN A 117 5.52 22.83 -12.83
N ALA A 118 6.32 23.75 -12.29
CA ALA A 118 5.86 24.70 -11.27
C ALA A 118 4.82 25.70 -11.79
N ALA A 119 4.84 26.02 -13.08
CA ALA A 119 3.88 26.96 -13.68
C ALA A 119 2.46 26.37 -13.73
N GLU A 120 2.36 25.05 -13.93
CA GLU A 120 1.08 24.33 -13.96
C GLU A 120 0.72 23.68 -12.62
N GLY A 121 1.64 23.66 -11.66
CA GLY A 121 1.47 22.93 -10.39
C GLY A 121 1.32 21.43 -10.60
N LYS A 122 2.11 20.83 -11.51
CA LYS A 122 2.05 19.39 -11.80
C LYS A 122 3.44 18.77 -11.66
N VAL A 123 3.50 17.52 -11.23
CA VAL A 123 4.76 16.77 -11.16
C VAL A 123 4.58 15.41 -11.82
N ARG A 124 5.47 15.07 -12.75
CA ARG A 124 5.56 13.72 -13.31
C ARG A 124 6.50 12.90 -12.45
N VAL A 125 6.04 11.74 -11.99
CA VAL A 125 6.76 10.85 -11.07
C VAL A 125 6.78 9.44 -11.64
N GLY A 126 7.97 8.84 -11.69
CA GLY A 126 8.15 7.45 -12.07
C GLY A 126 7.79 6.48 -10.91
N PRO A 127 7.20 5.30 -11.22
CA PRO A 127 6.80 4.28 -10.24
C PRO A 127 7.96 3.71 -9.42
N GLY A 128 9.20 3.82 -9.90
CA GLY A 128 10.40 3.31 -9.24
C GLY A 128 10.83 4.11 -8.00
N ASN A 129 10.23 5.28 -7.78
CA ASN A 129 10.53 6.10 -6.63
C ASN A 129 9.93 5.54 -5.33
N ARG A 130 10.59 5.83 -4.22
CA ARG A 130 10.00 5.90 -2.88
C ARG A 130 9.58 7.35 -2.59
N TRP A 131 8.66 7.55 -1.65
CA TRP A 131 8.16 8.89 -1.33
C TRP A 131 9.22 9.84 -0.77
N GLU A 132 10.28 9.32 -0.13
CA GLU A 132 11.44 10.12 0.24
C GLU A 132 12.20 10.68 -0.97
N ASN A 133 12.25 9.96 -2.09
CA ASN A 133 12.91 10.45 -3.31
C ASN A 133 12.11 11.59 -3.94
N VAL A 134 10.78 11.45 -3.97
CA VAL A 134 9.88 12.51 -4.44
C VAL A 134 9.99 13.75 -3.54
N ALA A 135 10.02 13.56 -2.22
CA ALA A 135 10.18 14.66 -1.28
C ALA A 135 11.56 15.33 -1.41
N ASP A 136 12.63 14.57 -1.61
CA ASP A 136 13.98 15.12 -1.88
C ASP A 136 14.00 15.94 -3.17
N ALA A 137 13.35 15.48 -4.24
CA ALA A 137 13.32 16.18 -5.53
C ALA A 137 12.46 17.46 -5.52
N LEU A 138 11.45 17.54 -4.66
CA LEU A 138 10.56 18.70 -4.52
C LEU A 138 10.98 19.67 -3.41
N ASP A 139 11.92 19.29 -2.56
CA ASP A 139 12.38 20.14 -1.46
C ASP A 139 12.92 21.48 -1.95
N GLY A 140 12.53 22.57 -1.27
CA GLY A 140 12.92 23.93 -1.66
C GLY A 140 12.26 24.50 -2.92
N THR A 141 11.46 23.72 -3.67
CA THR A 141 10.75 24.21 -4.87
C THR A 141 9.48 25.00 -4.54
N GLY A 142 9.00 24.92 -3.30
CA GLY A 142 7.71 25.45 -2.88
C GLY A 142 6.51 24.58 -3.27
N TRP A 143 6.75 23.38 -3.82
CA TRP A 143 5.71 22.44 -4.24
C TRP A 143 5.86 21.09 -3.53
N ASN A 144 4.75 20.36 -3.40
CA ASN A 144 4.74 19.00 -2.88
C ASN A 144 3.62 18.17 -3.54
N ALA A 145 3.73 16.85 -3.49
CA ALA A 145 2.74 15.91 -3.99
C ALA A 145 2.01 15.20 -2.83
N VAL A 146 0.77 14.79 -3.05
CA VAL A 146 0.01 13.98 -2.07
C VAL A 146 0.51 12.55 -2.16
N GLY A 147 1.23 12.11 -1.13
CA GLY A 147 1.93 10.84 -1.13
C GLY A 147 1.95 10.11 0.20
N GLY A 148 2.81 9.11 0.30
CA GLY A 148 2.97 8.27 1.48
C GLY A 148 3.44 9.03 2.72
N ARG A 149 2.93 8.60 3.87
CA ARG A 149 3.26 9.17 5.19
C ARG A 149 4.63 8.73 5.71
N ILE A 150 5.15 7.63 5.18
CA ILE A 150 6.46 7.07 5.47
C ILE A 150 7.29 7.13 4.19
N GLY A 151 8.49 7.71 4.27
CA GLY A 151 9.33 7.98 3.09
C GLY A 151 9.76 6.73 2.33
N ASN A 152 9.94 5.60 3.01
CA ASN A 152 10.36 4.36 2.37
C ASN A 152 9.28 3.73 1.47
N VAL A 153 8.00 4.10 1.60
CA VAL A 153 6.93 3.49 0.80
C VAL A 153 7.10 3.83 -0.69
N GLY A 154 6.90 2.84 -1.56
CA GLY A 154 6.99 3.01 -3.02
C GLY A 154 5.82 3.80 -3.60
N VAL A 155 6.07 4.59 -4.64
CA VAL A 155 5.06 5.43 -5.31
C VAL A 155 4.00 4.58 -6.00
N GLY A 156 4.41 3.60 -6.81
CA GLY A 156 3.49 2.85 -7.67
C GLY A 156 2.41 2.10 -6.89
N GLY A 157 2.82 1.24 -5.95
CA GLY A 157 1.88 0.47 -5.14
C GLY A 157 0.98 1.33 -4.25
N LEU A 158 1.49 2.45 -3.74
CA LEU A 158 0.68 3.37 -2.93
C LEU A 158 -0.43 4.04 -3.75
N LEU A 159 -0.09 4.58 -4.92
CA LEU A 159 -1.06 5.27 -5.77
C LEU A 159 -2.11 4.32 -6.36
N LEU A 160 -1.73 3.08 -6.69
CA LEU A 160 -2.64 2.09 -7.26
C LEU A 160 -3.55 1.41 -6.23
N GLY A 161 -3.23 1.51 -4.93
CA GLY A 161 -4.06 0.99 -3.83
C GLY A 161 -4.91 2.05 -3.12
N GLY A 162 -4.85 3.32 -3.56
CA GLY A 162 -5.53 4.46 -2.96
C GLY A 162 -4.55 5.43 -2.29
N GLY A 163 -3.86 4.96 -1.24
CA GLY A 163 -2.79 5.71 -0.57
C GLY A 163 -3.27 6.78 0.42
N LEU A 164 -3.10 6.50 1.71
CA LEU A 164 -3.41 7.45 2.79
C LEU A 164 -2.23 8.41 3.04
N SER A 165 -2.52 9.71 3.07
CA SER A 165 -1.54 10.79 3.18
C SER A 165 -1.76 11.67 4.40
N PHE A 166 -0.73 12.40 4.83
CA PHE A 166 -0.88 13.50 5.79
C PHE A 166 -1.69 14.68 5.23
N LEU A 167 -1.82 14.76 3.91
CA LEU A 167 -2.60 15.79 3.23
C LEU A 167 -4.02 15.32 2.88
N SER A 168 -4.43 14.12 3.31
CA SER A 168 -5.65 13.50 2.79
C SER A 168 -6.93 14.22 3.17
N THR A 169 -6.99 14.84 4.33
CA THR A 169 -8.12 15.68 4.74
C THR A 169 -8.19 17.04 4.04
N GLN A 170 -7.16 17.41 3.29
CA GLN A 170 -7.18 18.57 2.38
C GLN A 170 -7.38 18.17 0.92
N ARG A 171 -7.06 16.92 0.54
CA ARG A 171 -6.80 16.52 -0.85
C ARG A 171 -7.35 15.15 -1.28
N GLY A 172 -7.98 14.39 -0.39
CA GLY A 172 -8.44 13.02 -0.64
C GLY A 172 -7.31 11.99 -0.53
N TRP A 173 -7.51 10.80 -1.07
CA TRP A 173 -6.46 9.80 -1.23
C TRP A 173 -5.35 10.32 -2.16
N ALA A 174 -4.15 9.78 -2.01
CA ALA A 174 -3.05 10.08 -2.92
C ALA A 174 -3.42 9.77 -4.39
N ALA A 175 -4.17 8.68 -4.61
CA ALA A 175 -4.73 8.31 -5.91
C ALA A 175 -5.64 9.39 -6.52
N ASN A 176 -6.40 10.15 -5.71
CA ASN A 176 -7.26 11.23 -6.23
C ASN A 176 -6.44 12.43 -6.75
N SER A 177 -5.13 12.49 -6.46
CA SER A 177 -4.23 13.51 -7.01
C SER A 177 -3.61 13.12 -8.36
N VAL A 178 -3.78 11.87 -8.81
CA VAL A 178 -3.32 11.43 -10.12
C VAL A 178 -4.20 12.05 -11.21
N LEU A 179 -3.57 12.71 -12.17
CA LEU A 179 -4.19 13.35 -13.33
C LEU A 179 -4.09 12.47 -14.59
N GLU A 180 -3.00 11.71 -14.70
CA GLU A 180 -2.71 10.83 -15.84
C GLU A 180 -1.87 9.63 -15.38
N TYR A 181 -2.18 8.46 -15.93
CA TYR A 181 -1.31 7.28 -15.90
C TYR A 181 -0.81 7.02 -17.31
N GLU A 182 0.51 6.98 -17.49
CA GLU A 182 1.10 6.38 -18.69
C GLU A 182 1.20 4.87 -18.44
N LEU A 183 0.37 4.09 -19.12
CA LEU A 183 0.14 2.67 -18.82
C LEU A 183 0.54 1.81 -20.01
N VAL A 184 1.29 0.74 -19.73
CA VAL A 184 1.52 -0.36 -20.67
C VAL A 184 0.47 -1.44 -20.41
N LEU A 185 -0.44 -1.62 -21.37
CA LEU A 185 -1.52 -2.61 -21.34
C LEU A 185 -1.00 -4.04 -21.59
N PRO A 186 -1.77 -5.09 -21.25
CA PRO A 186 -1.39 -6.49 -21.48
C PRO A 186 -1.07 -6.83 -22.95
N ASN A 187 -1.69 -6.14 -23.90
CA ASN A 187 -1.38 -6.26 -25.33
C ASN A 187 -0.09 -5.54 -25.76
N ALA A 188 0.68 -4.99 -24.80
CA ALA A 188 1.88 -4.17 -24.95
C ALA A 188 1.68 -2.78 -25.57
N THR A 189 0.44 -2.31 -25.72
CA THR A 189 0.19 -0.93 -26.15
C THR A 189 0.38 0.06 -25.01
N VAL A 190 0.94 1.23 -25.33
CA VAL A 190 1.11 2.34 -24.40
C VAL A 190 -0.08 3.29 -24.54
N VAL A 191 -0.74 3.61 -23.43
CA VAL A 191 -1.89 4.52 -23.38
C VAL A 191 -1.74 5.54 -22.25
N ASN A 192 -2.23 6.76 -22.49
CA ASN A 192 -2.35 7.79 -21.46
C ASN A 192 -3.77 7.76 -20.91
N VAL A 193 -3.95 7.22 -19.71
CA VAL A 193 -5.23 7.08 -19.03
C VAL A 193 -5.50 8.33 -18.21
N THR A 194 -6.59 9.03 -18.50
CA THR A 194 -7.03 10.24 -17.78
C THR A 194 -8.53 10.15 -17.52
N GLN A 195 -9.08 11.06 -16.72
CA GLN A 195 -10.53 11.13 -16.51
C GLN A 195 -11.34 11.34 -17.81
N ASN A 196 -10.74 11.92 -18.86
CA ASN A 196 -11.40 12.16 -20.15
C ASN A 196 -10.96 11.16 -21.24
N ASN A 197 -9.99 10.29 -20.95
CA ASN A 197 -9.47 9.30 -21.90
C ASN A 197 -9.31 7.96 -21.20
N HIS A 198 -10.19 7.00 -21.51
CA HIS A 198 -10.39 5.75 -20.76
C HIS A 198 -10.88 5.97 -19.30
N PRO A 199 -12.03 6.66 -19.09
CA PRO A 199 -12.52 7.02 -17.76
C PRO A 199 -12.73 5.83 -16.81
N ASP A 200 -13.26 4.71 -17.31
CA ASP A 200 -13.50 3.51 -16.49
C ASP A 200 -12.17 2.89 -16.03
N LEU A 201 -11.17 2.82 -16.92
CA LEU A 201 -9.82 2.36 -16.58
C LEU A 201 -9.13 3.33 -15.60
N PHE A 202 -9.34 4.63 -15.76
CA PHE A 202 -8.83 5.65 -14.84
C PHE A 202 -9.38 5.44 -13.42
N LEU A 203 -10.69 5.21 -13.28
CA LEU A 203 -11.30 4.90 -11.99
C LEU A 203 -10.80 3.55 -11.45
N ALA A 204 -10.68 2.53 -12.30
CA ALA A 204 -10.20 1.21 -11.91
C ALA A 204 -8.76 1.22 -11.37
N LEU A 205 -7.88 2.07 -11.90
CA LEU A 205 -6.51 2.25 -11.41
C LEU A 205 -6.43 2.94 -10.04
N ARG A 206 -7.50 3.60 -9.58
CA ARG A 206 -7.59 4.22 -8.25
C ARG A 206 -8.09 3.22 -7.20
N GLY A 207 -7.33 2.14 -7.03
CA GLY A 207 -7.60 1.09 -6.04
C GLY A 207 -7.52 -0.33 -6.60
N GLY A 208 -7.35 -0.54 -7.91
CA GLY A 208 -7.35 -1.87 -8.50
C GLY A 208 -5.97 -2.52 -8.70
N SER A 209 -4.90 -1.92 -8.17
CA SER A 209 -3.55 -2.50 -8.18
C SER A 209 -3.03 -2.84 -9.59
N ASN A 210 -2.36 -3.99 -9.74
CA ASN A 210 -1.69 -4.45 -10.95
C ASN A 210 -2.60 -5.19 -11.96
N ASN A 211 -3.92 -5.12 -11.82
CA ASN A 211 -4.84 -5.93 -12.64
C ASN A 211 -4.97 -5.48 -14.10
N PHE A 212 -4.51 -4.28 -14.45
CA PHE A 212 -4.81 -3.65 -15.75
C PHE A 212 -3.58 -3.36 -16.62
N GLY A 213 -2.38 -3.67 -16.14
CA GLY A 213 -1.12 -3.36 -16.82
C GLY A 213 -0.04 -2.83 -15.89
N VAL A 214 1.03 -2.27 -16.47
CA VAL A 214 2.15 -1.67 -15.73
C VAL A 214 2.21 -0.17 -15.99
N VAL A 215 2.08 0.64 -14.94
CA VAL A 215 2.23 2.09 -15.04
C VAL A 215 3.71 2.44 -15.19
N ALA A 216 4.06 3.18 -16.24
CA ALA A 216 5.40 3.68 -16.52
C ALA A 216 5.66 5.08 -15.92
N SER A 217 4.62 5.92 -15.82
CA SER A 217 4.70 7.20 -15.13
C SER A 217 3.33 7.69 -14.62
N PHE A 218 3.35 8.48 -13.55
CA PHE A 218 2.18 9.18 -13.01
C PHE A 218 2.35 10.68 -13.21
N LEU A 219 1.34 11.37 -13.73
CA LEU A 219 1.24 12.82 -13.60
C LEU A 219 0.39 13.15 -12.38
N LEU A 220 0.96 13.86 -11.41
CA LEU A 220 0.29 14.22 -10.17
C LEU A 220 0.01 15.72 -10.13
N GLN A 221 -1.11 16.08 -9.53
CA GLN A 221 -1.34 17.45 -9.06
C GLN A 221 -0.38 17.74 -7.90
N ALA A 222 0.45 18.76 -8.05
CA ALA A 222 1.27 19.32 -6.99
C ALA A 222 0.55 20.48 -6.29
N TYR A 223 0.93 20.75 -5.06
CA TYR A 223 0.35 21.82 -4.23
C TYR A 223 1.45 22.69 -3.63
N PRO A 224 1.19 23.98 -3.40
CA PRO A 224 2.09 24.84 -2.65
C PRO A 224 2.40 24.23 -1.27
N GLN A 225 3.68 24.19 -0.93
CA GLN A 225 4.16 23.61 0.32
C GLN A 225 5.23 24.49 0.93
N GLY A 226 4.97 24.95 2.16
CA GLY A 226 5.96 25.56 3.04
C GLY A 226 6.42 24.56 4.10
N GLU A 227 6.99 25.10 5.18
CA GLU A 227 7.30 24.30 6.37
C GLU A 227 6.04 23.69 6.99
N ILE A 228 6.25 22.58 7.68
CA ILE A 228 5.23 21.89 8.47
C ILE A 228 5.65 21.85 9.93
N TRP A 229 4.70 21.57 10.81
CA TRP A 229 4.97 21.20 12.19
C TRP A 229 4.66 19.72 12.35
N GLY A 230 5.60 18.95 12.90
CA GLY A 230 5.37 17.53 13.08
C GLY A 230 6.51 16.79 13.73
N GLY A 231 6.22 15.56 14.14
CA GLY A 231 7.12 14.64 14.83
C GLY A 231 6.32 13.50 15.42
N SER A 232 6.78 12.93 16.53
CA SER A 232 6.09 11.84 17.21
C SER A 232 5.93 12.14 18.70
N MET A 233 4.80 11.75 19.25
CA MET A 233 4.55 11.70 20.69
C MET A 233 4.49 10.24 21.14
N PHE A 234 5.12 9.94 22.28
CA PHE A 234 5.18 8.59 22.83
C PHE A 234 4.56 8.54 24.23
N PHE A 235 3.74 7.52 24.47
CA PHE A 235 3.00 7.33 25.73
C PHE A 235 3.15 5.89 26.21
N PRO A 236 3.20 5.61 27.52
CA PRO A 236 3.17 4.23 28.00
C PRO A 236 1.82 3.60 27.64
N SER A 237 1.80 2.33 27.20
CA SER A 237 0.54 1.60 27.05
C SER A 237 0.20 0.93 28.38
N THR A 238 -0.86 1.43 29.00
CA THR A 238 -1.46 0.93 30.25
C THR A 238 -2.98 1.07 30.12
N PRO A 239 -3.81 0.29 30.84
CA PRO A 239 -5.26 0.38 30.69
C PRO A 239 -5.81 1.82 30.80
N LYS A 240 -5.27 2.61 31.74
CA LYS A 240 -5.63 4.02 31.91
C LYS A 240 -5.19 4.88 30.73
N THR A 241 -3.95 4.75 30.28
CA THR A 241 -3.44 5.55 29.15
C THR A 241 -4.10 5.16 27.83
N ASP A 242 -4.33 3.85 27.60
CA ASP A 242 -4.99 3.33 26.41
C ASP A 242 -6.38 3.97 26.28
N THR A 243 -7.17 3.98 27.35
CA THR A 243 -8.49 4.66 27.40
C THR A 243 -8.40 6.15 27.03
N VAL A 244 -7.42 6.87 27.58
CA VAL A 244 -7.24 8.30 27.30
C VAL A 244 -6.85 8.54 25.83
N ILE A 245 -5.96 7.71 25.29
CA ILE A 245 -5.50 7.85 23.90
C ILE A 245 -6.59 7.45 22.91
N LEU A 246 -7.35 6.38 23.17
CA LEU A 246 -8.50 5.98 22.35
C LEU A 246 -9.56 7.08 22.30
N ASN A 247 -9.89 7.70 23.44
CA ASN A 247 -10.76 8.88 23.49
C ASN A 247 -10.19 10.05 22.67
N ALA A 248 -8.90 10.35 22.81
CA ALA A 248 -8.25 11.43 22.05
C ALA A 248 -8.28 11.18 20.54
N ILE A 249 -8.09 9.93 20.09
CA ILE A 249 -8.20 9.52 18.68
C ILE A 249 -9.64 9.72 18.20
N ARG A 250 -10.61 9.28 19.00
CA ARG A 250 -12.03 9.40 18.67
C ARG A 250 -12.44 10.86 18.48
N ASP A 251 -12.09 11.71 19.44
CA ASP A 251 -12.41 13.14 19.40
C ASP A 251 -11.68 13.86 18.26
N PHE A 252 -10.41 13.51 18.02
CA PHE A 252 -9.67 14.04 16.87
C PHE A 252 -10.37 13.67 15.55
N THR A 253 -10.91 12.46 15.45
CA THR A 253 -11.57 11.98 14.23
C THR A 253 -12.92 12.67 14.00
N GLU A 254 -13.76 12.84 15.04
CA GLU A 254 -15.07 13.50 14.89
C GLU A 254 -14.94 15.02 14.67
N HIS A 255 -14.18 15.69 15.53
CA HIS A 255 -14.15 17.15 15.53
C HIS A 255 -13.19 17.72 14.50
N TYR A 256 -12.15 16.94 14.15
CA TYR A 256 -11.12 17.26 13.17
C TYR A 256 -10.79 18.76 13.11
N PRO A 257 -10.13 19.30 14.15
CA PRO A 257 -10.14 20.72 14.48
C PRO A 257 -9.58 21.64 13.37
N ASP A 258 -8.79 21.08 12.45
CA ASP A 258 -8.28 21.75 11.27
C ASP A 258 -7.98 20.69 10.19
N GLU A 259 -8.39 20.91 8.94
CA GLU A 259 -8.09 20.03 7.80
C GLU A 259 -6.58 19.85 7.56
N LYS A 260 -5.75 20.76 8.08
CA LYS A 260 -4.29 20.69 8.00
C LYS A 260 -3.67 19.72 9.00
N ALA A 261 -4.40 19.30 10.03
CA ALA A 261 -3.91 18.36 11.03
C ALA A 261 -4.06 16.92 10.54
N ALA A 262 -3.14 16.04 10.90
CA ALA A 262 -3.26 14.60 10.69
C ALA A 262 -2.43 13.83 11.73
N ILE A 263 -2.83 12.60 12.02
CA ILE A 263 -2.13 11.72 12.95
C ILE A 263 -2.01 10.29 12.43
N ILE A 264 -1.02 9.54 12.94
CA ILE A 264 -0.92 8.08 12.81
C ILE A 264 -0.77 7.52 14.23
N PRO A 265 -1.87 7.16 14.91
CA PRO A 265 -1.82 6.63 16.25
C PRO A 265 -1.65 5.12 16.21
N THR A 266 -0.57 4.63 16.82
CA THR A 266 -0.22 3.21 16.80
C THR A 266 0.16 2.72 18.19
N ALA A 267 -0.56 1.73 18.71
CA ALA A 267 -0.14 0.99 19.88
C ALA A 267 0.83 -0.13 19.47
N VAL A 268 1.93 -0.31 20.21
CA VAL A 268 3.04 -1.19 19.85
C VAL A 268 3.43 -2.05 21.06
N LEU A 269 3.64 -3.34 20.81
CA LEU A 269 4.32 -4.29 21.69
C LEU A 269 5.51 -4.89 20.94
N THR A 270 6.73 -4.70 21.46
CA THR A 270 7.95 -5.28 20.88
C THR A 270 9.03 -5.54 21.94
N GLY A 271 10.17 -6.10 21.54
CA GLY A 271 11.32 -6.35 22.40
C GLY A 271 11.01 -7.35 23.52
N ALA A 272 10.35 -8.46 23.18
CA ALA A 272 9.86 -9.45 24.16
C ALA A 272 8.94 -8.85 25.24
N GLY A 273 8.20 -7.80 24.89
CA GLY A 273 7.26 -7.11 25.78
C GLY A 273 7.86 -5.97 26.60
N LEU A 274 9.16 -5.67 26.45
CA LEU A 274 9.82 -4.56 27.13
C LEU A 274 9.37 -3.19 26.61
N VAL A 275 8.96 -3.12 25.34
CA VAL A 275 8.43 -1.90 24.74
C VAL A 275 6.93 -2.10 24.55
N ASN A 276 6.13 -1.50 25.43
CA ASN A 276 4.67 -1.45 25.33
C ASN A 276 4.22 0.02 25.41
N MET A 277 3.94 0.62 24.27
CA MET A 277 3.74 2.06 24.16
C MET A 277 2.79 2.44 23.03
N TRP A 278 2.25 3.64 23.09
CA TRP A 278 1.70 4.33 21.94
C TRP A 278 2.77 5.18 21.29
N THR A 279 2.82 5.13 19.96
CA THR A 279 3.56 6.06 19.10
C THR A 279 2.55 6.77 18.23
N ILE A 280 2.48 8.10 18.33
CA ILE A 280 1.56 8.89 17.52
C ILE A 280 2.38 9.84 16.68
N PHE A 281 2.40 9.62 15.37
CA PHE A 281 2.98 10.56 14.42
C PHE A 281 2.03 11.74 14.29
N MET A 282 2.52 12.95 14.55
CA MET A 282 1.76 14.18 14.55
C MET A 282 2.17 15.02 13.34
N PHE A 283 1.19 15.59 12.65
CA PHE A 283 1.42 16.43 11.49
C PHE A 283 0.45 17.61 11.45
N TYR A 284 0.98 18.79 11.12
CA TYR A 284 0.19 19.95 10.76
C TYR A 284 0.79 20.62 9.51
N ASN A 285 -0.04 20.82 8.48
CA ASN A 285 0.36 21.46 7.22
C ASN A 285 0.51 22.99 7.36
N GLY A 286 1.55 23.39 8.07
CA GLY A 286 1.94 24.77 8.33
C GLY A 286 2.99 24.83 9.44
N PRO A 287 3.68 25.97 9.63
CA PRO A 287 4.83 26.03 10.52
C PRO A 287 4.46 25.86 12.01
N GLN A 288 3.21 26.11 12.39
CA GLN A 288 2.73 25.96 13.76
C GLN A 288 1.22 25.63 13.74
N PRO A 289 0.77 24.62 14.50
CA PRO A 289 -0.66 24.36 14.68
C PRO A 289 -1.32 25.46 15.52
N PRO A 290 -2.59 25.81 15.25
CA PRO A 290 -3.42 26.59 16.15
C PRO A 290 -3.41 26.03 17.58
N ALA A 291 -3.58 26.91 18.56
CA ALA A 291 -3.71 26.48 19.94
C ALA A 291 -4.90 25.53 20.08
N GLY A 292 -4.68 24.38 20.72
CA GLY A 292 -5.73 23.39 20.95
C GLY A 292 -5.79 22.23 19.95
N THR A 293 -5.19 22.35 18.75
CA THR A 293 -5.29 21.32 17.68
C THR A 293 -4.93 19.90 18.16
N PHE A 294 -3.94 19.78 19.03
CA PHE A 294 -3.49 18.50 19.61
C PHE A 294 -3.60 18.47 21.14
N ALA A 295 -4.48 19.28 21.73
CA ALA A 295 -4.59 19.43 23.18
C ALA A 295 -4.81 18.09 23.90
N ASN A 296 -5.73 17.26 23.41
CA ASN A 296 -6.04 15.96 24.02
C ASN A 296 -4.79 15.05 24.11
N PHE A 297 -3.94 15.05 23.09
CA PHE A 297 -2.69 14.28 23.10
C PHE A 297 -1.63 14.90 24.01
N THR A 298 -1.46 16.22 24.00
CA THR A 298 -0.50 16.87 24.92
C THR A 298 -0.91 16.76 26.40
N ALA A 299 -2.21 16.83 26.68
CA ALA A 299 -2.77 16.67 28.02
C ALA A 299 -2.63 15.24 28.55
N ALA A 300 -2.52 14.25 27.67
CA ALA A 300 -2.20 12.86 28.02
C ALA A 300 -0.74 12.65 28.45
N LYS A 301 0.08 13.72 28.49
CA LYS A 301 1.46 13.76 29.02
C LYS A 301 2.39 12.72 28.37
N PRO A 302 2.77 12.91 27.09
CA PRO A 302 3.75 12.03 26.47
C PRO A 302 5.07 12.07 27.23
N PHE A 303 5.74 10.92 27.37
CA PHE A 303 7.07 10.87 27.98
C PHE A 303 8.17 11.36 27.03
N LEU A 304 7.89 11.37 25.73
CA LEU A 304 8.75 11.93 24.69
C LEU A 304 7.90 12.62 23.62
N ASN A 305 8.28 13.83 23.24
CA ASN A 305 7.66 14.61 22.17
C ASN A 305 8.78 15.16 21.27
N THR A 306 8.76 14.79 19.99
CA THR A 306 9.77 15.21 19.01
C THR A 306 9.25 16.25 18.00
N CYS A 307 8.01 16.72 18.19
CA CYS A 307 7.34 17.62 17.26
C CYS A 307 8.02 18.98 17.20
N ARG A 308 8.27 19.45 15.98
CA ARG A 308 8.91 20.74 15.69
C ARG A 308 8.55 21.21 14.28
N THR A 309 8.73 22.49 14.03
CA THR A 309 8.73 23.05 12.67
C THR A 309 9.91 22.52 11.87
N ARG A 310 9.68 22.12 10.61
CA ARG A 310 10.67 21.52 9.72
C ARG A 310 10.17 21.49 8.27
N SER A 311 11.03 21.14 7.32
CA SER A 311 10.60 20.85 5.95
C SER A 311 9.75 19.56 5.88
N PHE A 312 8.88 19.48 4.88
CA PHE A 312 8.10 18.28 4.59
C PHE A 312 9.02 17.08 4.28
N ARG A 313 10.09 17.32 3.50
CA ARG A 313 11.12 16.34 3.16
C ARG A 313 11.76 15.72 4.39
N ASP A 314 12.20 16.55 5.33
CA ASP A 314 12.80 16.05 6.55
C ASP A 314 11.80 15.20 7.32
N PHE A 315 10.55 15.66 7.44
CA PHE A 315 9.50 14.97 8.20
C PHE A 315 9.22 13.56 7.69
N VAL A 316 8.95 13.42 6.40
CA VAL A 316 8.66 12.12 5.80
C VAL A 316 9.85 11.17 5.89
N ARG A 317 11.09 11.66 5.75
CA ARG A 317 12.31 10.86 5.96
C ARG A 317 12.51 10.45 7.40
N ALA A 318 12.25 11.34 8.36
CA ALA A 318 12.36 10.99 9.77
C ALA A 318 11.39 9.87 10.15
N ASN A 319 10.19 9.83 9.55
CA ASN A 319 9.22 8.77 9.84
C ASN A 319 9.69 7.37 9.42
N ASN A 320 10.75 7.25 8.62
CA ASN A 320 11.35 5.96 8.28
C ASN A 320 11.88 5.19 9.49
N TYR A 321 12.03 5.81 10.67
CA TYR A 321 12.34 5.05 11.90
C TYR A 321 11.30 3.96 12.18
N GLY A 322 10.05 4.13 11.71
CA GLY A 322 9.01 3.12 11.81
C GLY A 322 9.21 1.91 10.88
N VAL A 323 10.12 2.00 9.91
CA VAL A 323 10.44 0.94 8.95
C VAL A 323 11.59 0.11 9.50
N ILE A 324 11.24 -0.88 10.29
CA ILE A 324 12.20 -1.87 10.77
C ILE A 324 12.35 -2.94 9.69
N LYS A 325 13.59 -3.27 9.32
CA LYS A 325 13.93 -4.34 8.35
C LYS A 325 14.43 -5.58 9.09
N GLY A 326 14.46 -6.72 8.39
CA GLY A 326 15.02 -7.97 8.90
C GLY A 326 14.03 -8.87 9.63
N SER A 327 12.73 -8.68 9.40
CA SER A 327 11.67 -9.55 9.89
C SER A 327 10.71 -9.90 8.76
N VAL A 328 9.99 -10.99 8.94
CA VAL A 328 8.79 -11.31 8.16
C VAL A 328 7.65 -10.49 8.74
N TYR A 329 6.96 -9.72 7.91
CA TYR A 329 5.83 -8.89 8.30
C TYR A 329 4.53 -9.47 7.73
N HIS A 330 3.45 -9.25 8.47
CA HIS A 330 2.07 -9.51 8.06
C HIS A 330 1.26 -8.27 8.43
N ILE A 331 0.51 -7.70 7.48
CA ILE A 331 -0.42 -6.61 7.76
C ILE A 331 -1.83 -7.10 7.44
N GLY A 332 -2.80 -6.78 8.28
CA GLY A 332 -4.23 -6.89 7.98
C GLY A 332 -4.96 -5.61 8.37
N THR A 333 -6.18 -5.45 7.85
CA THR A 333 -6.97 -4.23 8.05
C THR A 333 -8.44 -4.53 8.30
N GLU A 334 -9.15 -3.59 8.93
CA GLU A 334 -10.61 -3.52 8.86
C GLU A 334 -11.03 -2.05 8.96
N THR A 335 -12.15 -1.69 8.34
CA THR A 335 -12.71 -0.34 8.40
C THR A 335 -13.92 -0.35 9.31
N MET A 336 -14.02 0.62 10.22
CA MET A 336 -15.15 0.76 11.11
C MET A 336 -15.72 2.17 11.12
N PRO A 337 -17.04 2.35 11.35
CA PRO A 337 -17.58 3.64 11.74
C PRO A 337 -16.96 4.11 13.05
N LEU A 338 -16.82 5.43 13.19
CA LEU A 338 -16.40 6.04 14.44
C LEU A 338 -17.54 5.90 15.48
N PRO A 339 -17.29 5.30 16.66
CA PRO A 339 -18.31 5.27 17.70
C PRO A 339 -18.59 6.67 18.28
N SER A 340 -19.81 6.84 18.78
CA SER A 340 -20.17 8.03 19.55
C SER A 340 -19.34 8.13 20.83
N ALA A 341 -19.23 9.34 21.41
CA ALA A 341 -18.52 9.53 22.68
C ALA A 341 -19.13 8.70 23.84
N ALA A 342 -20.42 8.35 23.77
CA ALA A 342 -21.08 7.49 24.75
C ALA A 342 -20.71 6.00 24.61
N ASN A 343 -20.21 5.60 23.43
CA ASN A 343 -19.90 4.20 23.07
C ASN A 343 -18.39 3.99 22.87
N ILE A 344 -17.56 4.65 23.69
CA ILE A 344 -16.09 4.51 23.61
C ILE A 344 -15.62 3.08 23.88
N ASP A 345 -16.42 2.32 24.63
CA ASP A 345 -16.22 0.91 24.93
C ASP A 345 -16.03 0.05 23.67
N VAL A 346 -16.59 0.46 22.53
CA VAL A 346 -16.33 -0.19 21.23
C VAL A 346 -14.84 -0.15 20.86
N LEU A 347 -14.18 1.00 20.99
CA LEU A 347 -12.74 1.10 20.70
C LEU A 347 -11.90 0.34 21.73
N GLU A 348 -12.33 0.33 22.99
CA GLU A 348 -11.69 -0.44 24.06
C GLU A 348 -11.80 -1.95 23.81
N ASP A 349 -12.95 -2.44 23.36
CA ASP A 349 -13.20 -3.84 23.02
C ASP A 349 -12.36 -4.29 21.80
N ILE A 350 -12.27 -3.44 20.76
CA ILE A 350 -11.35 -3.67 19.63
C ILE A 350 -9.89 -3.73 20.13
N HIS A 351 -9.50 -2.81 21.02
CA HIS A 351 -8.15 -2.78 21.57
C HIS A 351 -7.85 -4.02 22.42
N GLU A 352 -8.80 -4.44 23.25
CA GLU A 352 -8.75 -5.66 24.06
C GLU A 352 -8.60 -6.90 23.19
N HIS A 353 -9.37 -7.00 22.09
CA HIS A 353 -9.25 -8.08 21.13
C HIS A 353 -7.83 -8.18 20.56
N TRP A 354 -7.27 -7.06 20.10
CA TRP A 354 -5.88 -7.01 19.66
C TRP A 354 -4.90 -7.44 20.76
N ARG A 355 -5.10 -6.99 22.01
CA ARG A 355 -4.26 -7.41 23.15
C ARG A 355 -4.33 -8.91 23.38
N ASN A 356 -5.49 -9.52 23.22
CA ASN A 356 -5.66 -10.97 23.38
C ASN A 356 -4.95 -11.73 22.27
N VAL A 357 -5.12 -11.31 21.02
CA VAL A 357 -4.43 -11.93 19.87
C VAL A 357 -2.92 -11.77 19.98
N ARG A 358 -2.39 -10.57 20.24
CA ARG A 358 -0.93 -10.40 20.38
C ARG A 358 -0.36 -11.23 21.53
N ASN A 359 -1.14 -11.48 22.58
CA ASN A 359 -0.71 -12.28 23.73
C ASN A 359 -0.63 -13.78 23.43
N SER A 360 -1.40 -14.30 22.46
CA SER A 360 -1.31 -15.72 22.07
C SER A 360 0.00 -16.03 21.34
N VAL A 361 0.58 -15.04 20.64
CA VAL A 361 1.83 -15.18 19.86
C VAL A 361 3.03 -14.42 20.42
N LYS A 362 2.92 -13.80 21.61
CA LYS A 362 3.97 -12.93 22.19
C LYS A 362 5.32 -13.61 22.42
N LEU A 363 5.35 -14.95 22.50
CA LEU A 363 6.55 -15.75 22.74
C LEU A 363 7.28 -16.14 21.45
N VAL A 364 6.71 -15.83 20.28
CA VAL A 364 7.38 -16.06 19.00
C VAL A 364 8.64 -15.18 18.90
N PRO A 365 9.81 -15.73 18.51
CA PRO A 365 11.06 -14.97 18.45
C PRO A 365 10.98 -13.71 17.57
N GLY A 366 11.36 -12.58 18.18
CA GLY A 366 11.30 -11.25 17.59
C GLY A 366 9.88 -10.77 17.23
N MET A 367 8.87 -11.31 17.91
CA MET A 367 7.50 -10.85 17.79
C MET A 367 7.40 -9.35 18.03
N THR A 368 6.87 -8.65 17.02
CA THR A 368 6.33 -7.30 17.18
C THR A 368 4.88 -7.32 16.79
N SER A 369 4.05 -6.68 17.60
CA SER A 369 2.63 -6.49 17.31
C SER A 369 2.30 -5.02 17.41
N ASN A 370 1.56 -4.50 16.44
CA ASN A 370 1.01 -3.16 16.52
C ASN A 370 -0.42 -3.10 15.98
N ILE A 371 -1.18 -2.14 16.49
CA ILE A 371 -2.48 -1.75 15.95
C ILE A 371 -2.51 -0.23 15.73
N GLY A 372 -2.84 0.18 14.52
CA GLY A 372 -3.07 1.57 14.13
C GLY A 372 -4.57 1.88 14.07
N TYR A 373 -4.94 3.08 14.52
CA TYR A 373 -6.32 3.59 14.44
C TYR A 373 -6.35 4.81 13.53
N GLN A 374 -6.29 4.60 12.22
CA GLN A 374 -6.12 5.66 11.23
C GLN A 374 -7.40 6.51 11.12
N PRO A 375 -7.40 7.80 11.51
CA PRO A 375 -8.59 8.64 11.39
C PRO A 375 -8.99 8.89 9.94
N LEU A 376 -10.26 8.68 9.64
CA LEU A 376 -10.88 8.93 8.34
C LEU A 376 -12.16 9.75 8.53
N PRO A 377 -12.05 11.08 8.73
CA PRO A 377 -13.23 11.92 8.84
C PRO A 377 -14.01 11.94 7.51
N LYS A 378 -15.33 12.06 7.58
CA LYS A 378 -16.22 12.05 6.41
C LYS A 378 -15.91 13.13 5.38
N GLY A 379 -15.32 14.24 5.81
CA GLY A 379 -14.85 15.30 4.92
C GLY A 379 -13.79 14.82 3.92
N MET A 380 -12.95 13.85 4.29
CA MET A 380 -12.00 13.24 3.36
C MET A 380 -12.71 12.48 2.23
N ALA A 381 -13.76 11.71 2.56
CA ALA A 381 -14.55 10.99 1.58
C ALA A 381 -15.25 11.96 0.60
N ARG A 382 -15.75 13.11 1.09
CA ARG A 382 -16.31 14.17 0.24
C ARG A 382 -15.28 14.69 -0.77
N ILE A 383 -14.08 15.04 -0.29
CA ILE A 383 -13.01 15.55 -1.17
C ILE A 383 -12.60 14.50 -2.21
N ALA A 384 -12.54 13.23 -1.83
CA ALA A 384 -12.25 12.14 -2.77
C ALA A 384 -13.29 12.07 -3.90
N LYS A 385 -14.59 12.14 -3.57
CA LYS A 385 -15.69 12.19 -4.55
C LYS A 385 -15.60 13.41 -5.46
N GLU A 386 -15.37 14.60 -4.89
CA GLU A 386 -15.21 15.86 -5.65
C GLU A 386 -14.02 15.82 -6.63
N ARG A 387 -13.04 14.94 -6.38
CA ARG A 387 -11.85 14.73 -7.22
C ARG A 387 -11.98 13.55 -8.19
N GLY A 388 -13.22 13.19 -8.53
CA GLY A 388 -13.52 12.14 -9.51
C GLY A 388 -13.60 10.73 -8.93
N GLY A 389 -13.59 10.58 -7.60
CA GLY A 389 -13.77 9.30 -6.92
C GLY A 389 -12.61 8.33 -7.05
N ASP A 390 -12.84 7.14 -6.50
CA ASP A 390 -11.95 5.99 -6.39
C ASP A 390 -12.77 4.75 -6.05
N LEU A 391 -12.16 3.56 -6.10
CA LEU A 391 -12.89 2.31 -5.88
C LEU A 391 -13.43 2.14 -4.47
N LEU A 392 -12.81 2.76 -3.45
CA LEU A 392 -13.25 2.62 -2.06
C LEU A 392 -14.64 3.23 -1.85
N ASP A 393 -14.97 4.31 -2.55
CA ASP A 393 -16.28 4.98 -2.55
C ASP A 393 -16.95 5.07 -1.17
N MET A 394 -16.15 5.52 -0.20
CA MET A 394 -16.61 5.74 1.16
C MET A 394 -17.72 6.81 1.15
N SER A 395 -18.75 6.60 1.97
CA SER A 395 -19.79 7.62 2.13
C SER A 395 -19.28 8.82 2.93
N ASP A 396 -19.80 10.01 2.64
CA ASP A 396 -19.36 11.29 3.20
C ASP A 396 -20.28 11.81 4.31
N ASP A 397 -21.07 10.91 4.91
CA ASP A 397 -21.99 11.13 6.02
C ASP A 397 -21.49 10.55 7.36
N VAL A 398 -20.54 9.62 7.34
CA VAL A 398 -20.04 8.90 8.53
C VAL A 398 -18.52 9.07 8.70
N ASP A 399 -18.10 9.47 9.90
CA ASP A 399 -16.68 9.46 10.28
C ASP A 399 -16.22 8.03 10.56
N ARG A 400 -14.98 7.69 10.19
CA ARG A 400 -14.47 6.31 10.22
C ARG A 400 -13.08 6.21 10.83
N ILE A 401 -12.72 4.99 11.17
CA ILE A 401 -11.35 4.59 11.47
C ILE A 401 -10.98 3.41 10.58
N VAL A 402 -9.81 3.45 9.96
CA VAL A 402 -9.16 2.25 9.41
C VAL A 402 -8.27 1.66 10.48
N LEU A 403 -8.60 0.44 10.89
CA LEU A 403 -7.78 -0.38 11.76
C LEU A 403 -6.69 -1.04 10.90
N GLN A 404 -5.45 -0.95 11.35
CA GLN A 404 -4.32 -1.62 10.74
C GLN A 404 -3.63 -2.46 11.81
N ILE A 405 -3.57 -3.77 11.65
CA ILE A 405 -2.77 -4.63 12.52
C ILE A 405 -1.54 -5.07 11.76
N THR A 406 -0.37 -5.00 12.41
CA THR A 406 0.85 -5.65 11.92
C THR A 406 1.34 -6.65 12.95
N LEU A 407 1.67 -7.85 12.49
CA LEU A 407 2.42 -8.85 13.24
C LEU A 407 3.72 -9.13 12.50
N SER A 408 4.83 -9.25 13.22
CA SER A 408 6.11 -9.61 12.62
C SER A 408 6.84 -10.67 13.43
N HIS A 409 7.72 -11.42 12.78
CA HIS A 409 8.52 -12.47 13.41
C HIS A 409 9.86 -12.65 12.66
N LEU A 410 10.85 -13.30 13.30
CA LEU A 410 12.18 -13.45 12.71
C LEU A 410 12.32 -14.61 11.73
N SER A 411 11.53 -15.67 11.89
CA SER A 411 11.71 -16.94 11.17
C SER A 411 10.44 -17.38 10.45
N SER A 412 10.57 -17.78 9.19
CA SER A 412 9.46 -18.32 8.38
C SER A 412 8.82 -19.60 8.97
N ILE A 413 9.51 -20.29 9.89
CA ILE A 413 8.94 -21.44 10.61
C ILE A 413 7.70 -21.04 11.41
N ASN A 414 7.62 -19.78 11.88
CA ASN A 414 6.49 -19.28 12.64
C ASN A 414 5.37 -18.70 11.76
N THR A 415 5.54 -18.63 10.43
CA THR A 415 4.55 -18.02 9.53
C THR A 415 3.14 -18.60 9.72
N PRO A 416 2.92 -19.94 9.77
CA PRO A 416 1.56 -20.47 9.93
C PRO A 416 0.86 -20.03 11.22
N GLU A 417 1.60 -19.95 12.33
CA GLU A 417 1.08 -19.48 13.62
C GLU A 417 0.71 -17.99 13.56
N ILE A 418 1.56 -17.16 12.93
CA ILE A 418 1.33 -15.72 12.82
C ILE A 418 0.19 -15.40 11.86
N GLU A 419 0.07 -16.11 10.75
CA GLU A 419 -1.05 -15.94 9.83
C GLU A 419 -2.38 -16.34 10.48
N ALA A 420 -2.41 -17.42 11.27
CA ALA A 420 -3.59 -17.79 12.05
C ALA A 420 -3.99 -16.70 13.07
N ALA A 421 -3.01 -16.09 13.75
CA ALA A 421 -3.25 -14.96 14.63
C ALA A 421 -3.73 -13.71 13.86
N MET A 422 -3.15 -13.44 12.69
CA MET A 422 -3.59 -12.34 11.81
C MET A 422 -5.04 -12.49 11.40
N ARG A 423 -5.43 -13.71 10.98
CA ARG A 423 -6.83 -14.06 10.66
C ARG A 423 -7.75 -13.82 11.84
N THR A 424 -7.38 -14.35 13.01
CA THR A 424 -8.13 -14.13 14.26
C THR A 424 -8.30 -12.65 14.60
N ALA A 425 -7.28 -11.82 14.34
CA ALA A 425 -7.36 -10.39 14.57
C ALA A 425 -8.36 -9.71 13.64
N TYR A 426 -8.16 -9.77 12.32
CA TYR A 426 -9.00 -9.01 11.40
C TYR A 426 -10.45 -9.55 11.36
N THR A 427 -10.67 -10.86 11.49
CA THR A 427 -12.04 -11.39 11.58
C THR A 427 -12.71 -10.96 12.86
N GLY A 428 -12.00 -10.97 13.99
CA GLY A 428 -12.58 -10.52 15.26
C GLY A 428 -12.83 -9.01 15.31
N PHE A 429 -12.07 -8.19 14.58
CA PHE A 429 -12.45 -6.78 14.37
C PHE A 429 -13.75 -6.68 13.59
N LYS A 430 -13.85 -7.41 12.47
CA LYS A 430 -15.06 -7.43 11.65
C LYS A 430 -16.29 -7.88 12.44
N ASP A 431 -16.19 -9.00 13.16
CA ASP A 431 -17.29 -9.55 13.96
C ASP A 431 -17.80 -8.54 14.99
N ARG A 432 -16.90 -7.78 15.62
CA ARG A 432 -17.27 -6.71 16.57
C ARG A 432 -17.98 -5.56 15.88
N VAL A 433 -17.45 -5.09 14.75
CA VAL A 433 -18.08 -4.02 13.95
C VAL A 433 -19.49 -4.45 13.52
N ASP A 434 -19.64 -5.66 12.99
CA ASP A 434 -20.92 -6.20 12.54
C ASP A 434 -21.90 -6.34 13.72
N ASN A 435 -21.44 -6.86 14.86
CA ASN A 435 -22.28 -7.02 16.07
C ASN A 435 -22.75 -5.67 16.64
N TYR A 436 -21.85 -4.69 16.78
CA TYR A 436 -22.22 -3.37 17.28
C TYR A 436 -23.11 -2.60 16.29
N THR A 437 -22.94 -2.82 14.98
CA THR A 437 -23.85 -2.28 13.96
C THR A 437 -25.24 -2.90 14.09
N ALA A 438 -25.33 -4.23 14.25
CA ALA A 438 -26.61 -4.94 14.42
C ALA A 438 -27.35 -4.51 15.71
N GLN A 439 -26.64 -4.08 16.73
CA GLN A 439 -27.19 -3.54 17.98
C GLN A 439 -27.57 -2.05 17.89
N GLY A 440 -27.29 -1.37 16.77
CA GLY A 440 -27.50 0.07 16.61
C GLY A 440 -26.50 0.95 17.37
N VAL A 441 -25.40 0.38 17.86
CA VAL A 441 -24.32 1.09 18.57
C VAL A 441 -23.40 1.82 17.57
N LEU A 442 -23.16 1.19 16.42
CA LEU A 442 -22.47 1.79 15.27
C LEU A 442 -23.48 2.01 14.12
N PRO A 443 -23.33 3.07 13.32
CA PRO A 443 -24.18 3.29 12.16
C PRO A 443 -23.88 2.30 11.03
N GLU A 444 -24.92 1.86 10.33
CA GLU A 444 -24.77 1.07 9.11
C GLU A 444 -24.24 1.95 7.96
N THR A 445 -23.16 1.52 7.32
CA THR A 445 -22.56 2.26 6.21
C THR A 445 -21.68 1.34 5.35
N HIS A 446 -21.27 1.81 4.17
CA HIS A 446 -20.29 1.10 3.36
C HIS A 446 -18.90 1.15 4.01
N LEU A 447 -18.29 -0.03 4.17
CA LEU A 447 -16.99 -0.24 4.80
C LEU A 447 -16.10 -1.05 3.85
N PRO A 448 -15.41 -0.41 2.89
CA PRO A 448 -14.45 -1.09 2.04
C PRO A 448 -13.18 -1.43 2.85
N LEU A 449 -12.40 -2.40 2.40
CA LEU A 449 -11.06 -2.64 2.94
C LEU A 449 -10.05 -1.65 2.34
N PHE A 450 -9.11 -1.16 3.14
CA PHE A 450 -8.02 -0.34 2.63
C PHE A 450 -6.90 -1.23 2.07
N MET A 451 -6.86 -1.40 0.75
CA MET A 451 -5.97 -2.37 0.06
C MET A 451 -4.50 -2.29 0.50
N ASN A 452 -3.96 -1.08 0.68
CA ASN A 452 -2.53 -0.92 0.98
C ASN A 452 -2.13 -1.54 2.33
N ASP A 453 -3.08 -1.79 3.23
CA ASP A 453 -2.89 -2.44 4.52
C ASP A 453 -3.63 -3.79 4.61
N ALA A 454 -4.17 -4.31 3.51
CA ALA A 454 -4.92 -5.56 3.52
C ALA A 454 -3.99 -6.78 3.49
N PHE A 455 -4.35 -7.79 4.30
CA PHE A 455 -3.68 -9.09 4.28
C PHE A 455 -4.03 -9.82 2.98
N TYR A 456 -3.10 -10.61 2.45
CA TYR A 456 -3.26 -11.27 1.14
C TYR A 456 -4.56 -12.08 1.01
N ASP A 457 -5.07 -12.59 2.13
CA ASP A 457 -6.25 -13.43 2.18
C ASP A 457 -7.58 -12.66 2.32
N GLN A 458 -7.52 -11.36 2.59
CA GLN A 458 -8.74 -10.58 2.72
C GLN A 458 -9.37 -10.31 1.35
N ASP A 459 -10.68 -10.50 1.26
CA ASP A 459 -11.45 -10.25 0.05
C ASP A 459 -11.66 -8.74 -0.20
N TYR A 460 -10.65 -8.09 -0.77
CA TYR A 460 -10.72 -6.66 -1.11
C TYR A 460 -11.82 -6.36 -2.13
N PHE A 461 -11.84 -7.08 -3.26
CA PHE A 461 -12.76 -6.77 -4.36
C PHE A 461 -14.22 -7.06 -4.00
N GLY A 462 -14.50 -8.14 -3.25
CA GLY A 462 -15.85 -8.42 -2.75
C GLY A 462 -16.36 -7.40 -1.72
N ARG A 463 -15.46 -6.60 -1.11
CA ARG A 463 -15.81 -5.50 -0.20
C ARG A 463 -16.05 -4.17 -0.90
N LEU A 464 -15.89 -4.08 -2.21
CA LEU A 464 -16.29 -2.90 -3.01
C LEU A 464 -17.81 -2.85 -3.18
N ARG A 465 -18.36 -1.70 -3.57
CA ARG A 465 -19.77 -1.62 -3.98
C ARG A 465 -20.04 -2.46 -5.24
N PRO A 466 -21.25 -3.03 -5.40
CA PRO A 466 -21.58 -3.87 -6.56
C PRO A 466 -21.29 -3.21 -7.91
N GLU A 467 -21.56 -1.91 -8.07
CA GLU A 467 -21.27 -1.15 -9.28
C GLU A 467 -19.77 -1.07 -9.58
N HIS A 468 -18.93 -0.96 -8.56
CA HIS A 468 -17.48 -0.94 -8.70
C HIS A 468 -16.93 -2.32 -8.99
N GLN A 469 -17.49 -3.38 -8.37
CA GLN A 469 -17.17 -4.78 -8.70
C GLN A 469 -17.43 -5.06 -10.19
N GLN A 470 -18.60 -4.66 -10.69
CA GLN A 470 -18.96 -4.82 -12.11
C GLN A 470 -18.05 -4.02 -13.03
N LEU A 471 -17.72 -2.78 -12.65
CA LEU A 471 -16.81 -1.92 -13.41
C LEU A 471 -15.42 -2.55 -13.54
N VAL A 472 -14.81 -2.99 -12.45
CA VAL A 472 -13.45 -3.55 -12.50
C VAL A 472 -13.41 -4.87 -13.24
N ALA A 473 -14.44 -5.73 -13.09
CA ALA A 473 -14.53 -6.99 -13.83
C ALA A 473 -14.66 -6.75 -15.35
N ARG A 474 -15.50 -5.78 -15.76
CA ARG A 474 -15.63 -5.39 -17.16
C ARG A 474 -14.31 -4.83 -17.70
N VAL A 475 -13.71 -3.86 -17.02
CA VAL A 475 -12.45 -3.22 -17.46
C VAL A 475 -11.33 -4.25 -17.56
N GLN A 476 -11.21 -5.16 -16.59
CA GLN A 476 -10.20 -6.22 -16.64
C GLN A 476 -10.39 -7.11 -17.87
N GLN A 477 -11.61 -7.57 -18.15
CA GLN A 477 -11.89 -8.38 -19.32
C GLN A 477 -11.65 -7.65 -20.65
N GLU A 478 -11.84 -6.32 -20.67
CA GLU A 478 -11.58 -5.48 -21.85
C GLU A 478 -10.08 -5.31 -22.13
N VAL A 479 -9.26 -5.09 -21.10
CA VAL A 479 -7.82 -4.81 -21.27
C VAL A 479 -6.94 -6.06 -21.20
N ASP A 480 -7.39 -7.09 -20.48
CA ASP A 480 -6.67 -8.35 -20.23
C ASP A 480 -7.53 -9.58 -20.58
N PRO A 481 -8.06 -9.70 -21.82
CA PRO A 481 -8.99 -10.78 -22.18
C PRO A 481 -8.38 -12.19 -22.04
N ASP A 482 -7.06 -12.30 -22.17
CA ASP A 482 -6.29 -13.55 -22.07
C ASP A 482 -5.83 -13.86 -20.63
N GLY A 483 -6.12 -12.97 -19.66
CA GLY A 483 -5.79 -13.17 -18.25
C GLY A 483 -4.29 -13.10 -17.94
N MET A 484 -3.51 -12.33 -18.69
CA MET A 484 -2.07 -12.19 -18.47
C MET A 484 -1.76 -11.66 -17.07
N PHE A 485 -2.39 -10.58 -16.64
CA PHE A 485 -2.22 -10.02 -15.29
C PHE A 485 -3.13 -10.71 -14.29
N ARG A 486 -4.34 -11.12 -14.69
CA ARG A 486 -5.28 -11.85 -13.82
C ARG A 486 -4.66 -13.15 -13.29
N ASP A 487 -4.10 -13.97 -14.19
CA ASP A 487 -3.76 -15.37 -13.90
C ASP A 487 -2.26 -15.60 -13.67
N ARG A 488 -1.38 -14.70 -14.17
CA ARG A 488 0.08 -14.92 -14.16
C ARG A 488 0.87 -13.98 -13.26
N THR A 489 0.19 -13.13 -12.49
CA THR A 489 0.80 -12.29 -11.45
C THR A 489 0.09 -12.50 -10.11
N GLY A 490 0.77 -12.26 -8.98
CA GLY A 490 0.09 -12.19 -7.69
C GLY A 490 -0.63 -10.85 -7.47
N GLY A 491 -1.01 -10.57 -6.23
CA GLY A 491 -1.87 -9.42 -5.89
C GLY A 491 -3.31 -9.83 -5.64
N PHE A 492 -4.13 -8.91 -5.15
CA PHE A 492 -5.58 -9.09 -5.13
C PHE A 492 -6.12 -9.18 -6.57
N LYS A 493 -7.03 -10.12 -6.81
CA LYS A 493 -7.60 -10.38 -8.14
C LYS A 493 -9.12 -10.20 -8.13
N ILE A 494 -9.63 -9.70 -9.26
CA ILE A 494 -11.03 -9.36 -9.54
C ILE A 494 -11.86 -10.60 -9.84
#